data_AF-A0A2E3UU60-F1
#
_entry.id   AF-A0A2E3UU60-F1
#
_cell.length_a   1.000
_cell.length_b   1.000
_cell.length_c   1.000
_cell.angle_alpha   90.00
_cell.angle_beta   90.00
_cell.angle_gamma   90.00
#
_symmetry.space_group_name_H-M   'P 1'
#
loop_
_entity.id
_entity.type
_entity.pdbx_description
1 polymer ?
#
loop_
_entity_poly.entity_id
_entity_poly.type
_entity_poly.pdbx_seq_one_letter_code
_entity_poly.pdbx_strand_id
1 'polypeptide(L)'
;MLKKFWSFLTRRYQRYPFGSVHTHRMILLFRLYLLVFLLIILRASYLQVFPASQKVLSKLANNQYHKAIDVAPYRGTIFDHRMVPLAISVQAPSLAVNPRVFSPSAKELEILSASLKLTKKKI
;
A
#
# COMPACT_ATOMS: atom_id res chain seq x y z
N MET A 1 26.42 39.10 3.38
CA MET A 1 25.60 38.64 4.52
C MET A 1 25.57 37.12 4.73
N LEU A 2 25.67 36.28 3.69
CA LEU A 2 25.60 34.80 3.82
C LEU A 2 26.72 34.12 4.63
N LYS A 3 27.96 34.65 4.62
CA LYS A 3 29.07 34.05 5.39
C LYS A 3 28.90 34.16 6.90
N LYS A 4 28.22 35.22 7.39
CA LYS A 4 27.91 35.38 8.82
C LYS A 4 26.85 34.39 9.30
N PHE A 5 25.87 34.07 8.44
CA PHE A 5 24.83 33.09 8.74
C PHE A 5 25.39 31.67 8.88
N TRP A 6 26.34 31.30 8.01
CA TRP A 6 27.11 30.05 8.11
C TRP A 6 28.01 30.00 9.35
N SER A 7 28.59 31.13 9.78
CA SER A 7 29.38 31.22 11.02
C SER A 7 28.54 31.19 12.31
N PHE A 8 27.22 31.40 12.20
CA PHE A 8 26.28 31.35 13.32
C PHE A 8 25.77 29.94 13.57
N LEU A 9 25.50 29.17 12.51
CA LEU A 9 25.15 27.75 12.58
C LEU A 9 26.30 26.86 13.07
N THR A 10 27.55 27.25 12.82
CA THR A 10 28.74 26.51 13.25
C THR A 10 29.29 26.93 14.62
N ARG A 11 28.65 27.91 15.30
CA ARG A 11 29.14 28.48 16.57
C ARG A 11 28.61 27.83 17.86
N ARG A 12 27.93 26.69 17.76
CA ARG A 12 27.49 25.88 18.92
C ARG A 12 27.75 24.38 18.75
N TYR A 13 28.92 23.99 18.25
CA TYR A 13 29.44 22.66 18.61
C TYR A 13 30.42 22.85 19.76
N GLN A 14 29.86 22.60 20.94
CA GLN A 14 30.40 22.67 22.29
C GLN A 14 31.89 22.32 22.36
N ARG A 15 32.64 23.09 23.14
CA ARG A 15 33.97 22.73 23.65
C ARG A 15 33.86 21.38 24.38
N TYR A 16 34.45 20.33 23.82
CA TYR A 16 34.69 19.08 24.54
C TYR A 16 36.12 19.11 25.11
N PRO A 17 36.33 19.09 26.44
CA PRO A 17 37.65 18.98 27.02
C PRO A 17 37.95 17.50 27.29
N PHE A 18 38.33 16.73 26.27
CA PHE A 18 38.67 15.32 26.48
C PHE A 18 39.89 14.91 25.65
N GLY A 19 40.91 14.41 26.35
CA GLY A 19 42.23 14.06 25.81
C GLY A 19 42.23 13.07 24.64
N SER A 20 43.40 12.99 23.99
CA SER A 20 43.71 12.31 22.71
C SER A 20 43.06 10.93 22.49
N VAL A 21 42.72 10.20 23.54
CA VAL A 21 42.12 8.86 23.48
C VAL A 21 40.67 8.86 22.95
N HIS A 22 39.91 9.95 23.13
CA HIS A 22 38.48 10.01 22.75
C HIS A 22 38.26 10.30 21.27
N THR A 23 39.16 11.05 20.64
CA THR A 23 39.08 11.42 19.22
C THR A 23 39.35 10.21 18.32
N HIS A 24 40.29 9.33 18.70
CA HIS A 24 40.55 8.09 17.95
C HIS A 24 39.35 7.13 17.96
N ARG A 25 38.63 7.02 19.09
CA ARG A 25 37.41 6.22 19.19
C ARG A 25 36.29 6.76 18.30
N MET A 26 36.07 8.08 18.33
CA MET A 26 35.09 8.76 17.47
C MET A 26 35.41 8.57 15.98
N ILE A 27 36.68 8.71 15.59
CA ILE A 27 37.13 8.51 14.19
C ILE A 27 36.96 7.05 13.76
N LEU A 28 37.24 6.09 14.63
CA LEU A 28 37.05 4.68 14.34
C LEU A 28 35.57 4.36 14.12
N LEU A 29 34.69 4.85 15.00
CA LEU A 29 33.25 4.68 14.85
C LEU A 29 32.75 5.36 13.56
N PHE A 30 33.19 6.58 13.27
CA PHE A 30 32.82 7.27 12.05
C PHE A 30 33.23 6.48 10.80
N ARG A 31 34.47 5.95 10.75
CA ARG A 31 34.94 5.11 9.64
C ARG A 31 34.15 3.82 9.51
N LEU A 32 33.80 3.18 10.63
CA LEU A 32 32.97 1.98 10.63
C LEU A 32 31.60 2.27 10.03
N TYR A 33 30.92 3.31 10.51
CA TYR A 33 29.61 3.70 9.98
C TYR A 33 29.69 4.12 8.51
N LEU A 34 30.73 4.84 8.11
CA LEU A 34 30.96 5.21 6.71
C LEU A 34 31.10 3.96 5.82
N LEU A 35 31.85 2.95 6.28
CA LEU A 35 32.04 1.69 5.55
C LEU A 35 30.72 0.93 5.42
N VAL A 36 29.94 0.82 6.49
CA VAL A 36 28.60 0.21 6.47
C VAL A 36 27.69 0.94 5.48
N PHE A 37 27.67 2.29 5.50
CA PHE A 37 26.90 3.07 4.54
C PHE A 37 27.33 2.83 3.10
N LEU A 38 28.64 2.78 2.82
CA LEU A 38 29.15 2.48 1.48
C LEU A 38 28.71 1.09 1.01
N LEU A 39 28.71 0.09 1.90
CA LEU A 39 28.28 -1.27 1.58
C LEU A 39 26.78 -1.31 1.24
N ILE A 40 25.95 -0.59 2.00
CA ILE A 40 24.51 -0.47 1.72
C ILE A 40 24.28 0.20 0.36
N ILE A 41 24.98 1.29 0.07
CA ILE A 41 24.87 1.99 -1.23
C ILE A 41 25.29 1.07 -2.36
N LEU A 42 26.42 0.37 -2.22
CA LEU A 42 26.89 -0.57 -3.23
C LEU A 42 25.87 -1.69 -3.48
N ARG A 43 25.26 -2.22 -2.41
CA ARG A 43 24.22 -3.25 -2.50
C ARG A 43 22.94 -2.72 -3.16
N ALA A 44 22.52 -1.51 -2.81
CA ALA A 44 21.36 -0.86 -3.42
C ALA A 44 21.58 -0.60 -4.91
N SER A 45 22.74 -0.06 -5.28
CA SER A 45 23.16 0.12 -6.67
C SER A 45 23.22 -1.21 -7.41
N TYR A 46 23.72 -2.28 -6.77
CA TYR A 46 23.71 -3.62 -7.37
C TYR A 46 22.28 -4.09 -7.69
N LEU A 47 21.34 -3.89 -6.77
CA LEU A 47 19.95 -4.29 -6.96
C LEU A 47 19.22 -3.44 -8.02
N GLN A 48 19.57 -2.15 -8.13
CA GLN A 48 18.92 -1.21 -9.04
C GLN A 48 19.50 -1.23 -10.47
N VAL A 49 20.82 -1.34 -10.61
CA VAL A 49 21.52 -1.19 -11.90
C VAL A 49 21.66 -2.53 -12.62
N PHE A 50 21.80 -3.65 -11.91
CA PHE A 50 22.02 -4.94 -12.57
C PHE A 50 20.70 -5.50 -13.12
N PRO A 51 20.59 -5.74 -14.45
CA PRO A 51 19.34 -6.11 -15.10
C PRO A 51 18.72 -7.43 -14.60
N ALA A 52 19.57 -8.35 -14.11
CA ALA A 52 19.11 -9.64 -13.60
C ALA A 52 18.21 -9.47 -12.36
N SER A 53 18.58 -8.58 -11.43
CA SER A 53 17.80 -8.27 -10.23
C SER A 53 16.53 -7.49 -10.59
N GLN A 54 16.63 -6.55 -11.53
CA GLN A 54 15.51 -5.72 -11.97
C GLN A 54 14.40 -6.53 -12.68
N LYS A 55 14.77 -7.55 -13.48
CA LYS A 55 13.80 -8.46 -14.13
C LYS A 55 13.02 -9.29 -13.12
N VAL A 56 13.68 -9.77 -12.07
CA VAL A 56 13.01 -10.52 -10.99
C VAL A 56 12.06 -9.61 -10.22
N LEU A 57 12.50 -8.40 -9.85
CA LEU A 57 11.68 -7.43 -9.13
C LEU A 57 10.48 -6.94 -9.94
N SER A 58 10.67 -6.66 -11.23
CA SER A 58 9.59 -6.23 -12.13
C SER A 58 8.57 -7.35 -12.37
N LYS A 59 9.01 -8.61 -12.48
CA LYS A 59 8.08 -9.75 -12.54
C LYS A 59 7.25 -9.87 -11.26
N LEU A 60 7.88 -9.70 -10.10
CA LEU A 60 7.19 -9.74 -8.81
C LEU A 60 6.17 -8.60 -8.68
N ALA A 61 6.57 -7.38 -9.07
CA ALA A 61 5.68 -6.22 -9.11
C ALA A 61 4.50 -6.45 -10.06
N ASN A 62 4.76 -6.92 -11.28
CA ASN A 62 3.70 -7.24 -12.24
C ASN A 62 2.71 -8.27 -11.68
N ASN A 63 3.18 -9.31 -10.99
CA ASN A 63 2.29 -10.28 -10.35
C ASN A 63 1.48 -9.71 -9.18
N GLN A 64 2.01 -8.70 -8.47
CA GLN A 64 1.30 -8.02 -7.39
C GLN A 64 0.27 -7.01 -7.90
N TYR A 65 0.58 -6.29 -8.98
CA TYR A 65 -0.31 -5.26 -9.54
C TYR A 65 -1.31 -5.81 -10.55
N HIS A 66 -0.97 -6.86 -11.29
CA HIS A 66 -1.91 -7.58 -12.16
C HIS A 66 -2.62 -8.66 -11.37
N LYS A 67 -3.68 -8.25 -10.67
CA LYS A 67 -4.62 -9.20 -10.10
C LYS A 67 -5.40 -9.84 -11.26
N ALA A 68 -5.02 -11.06 -11.63
CA ALA A 68 -5.85 -11.87 -12.52
C ALA A 68 -7.17 -12.12 -11.79
N ILE A 69 -8.23 -11.46 -12.23
CA ILE A 69 -9.58 -11.75 -11.75
C ILE A 69 -10.06 -13.00 -12.49
N ASP A 70 -10.29 -14.06 -11.73
CA ASP A 70 -10.93 -15.25 -12.28
C ASP A 70 -12.40 -14.92 -12.50
N VAL A 71 -12.79 -14.76 -13.76
CA VAL A 71 -14.18 -14.49 -14.13
C VAL A 71 -14.87 -15.83 -14.27
N ALA A 72 -15.74 -16.13 -13.31
CA ALA A 72 -16.53 -17.35 -13.36
C ALA A 72 -17.27 -17.45 -14.71
N PRO A 73 -17.18 -18.59 -15.41
CA PRO A 73 -17.87 -18.76 -16.68
C PRO A 73 -19.38 -18.73 -16.47
N TYR A 74 -20.09 -18.26 -17.49
CA TYR A 74 -21.55 -18.27 -17.50
C TYR A 74 -22.07 -19.72 -17.50
N ARG A 75 -23.00 -20.04 -16.59
CA ARG A 75 -23.61 -21.37 -16.56
C ARG A 75 -24.58 -21.53 -17.73
N GLY A 76 -24.51 -22.67 -18.41
CA GLY A 76 -25.46 -23.01 -19.48
C GLY A 76 -26.91 -23.05 -19.00
N THR A 77 -27.83 -22.70 -19.90
CA THR A 77 -29.27 -22.80 -19.66
C THR A 77 -29.72 -24.26 -19.65
N ILE A 78 -30.54 -24.63 -18.67
CA ILE A 78 -31.20 -25.95 -18.61
C ILE A 78 -32.56 -25.82 -19.27
N PHE A 79 -32.87 -26.69 -20.23
CA PHE A 79 -34.14 -26.73 -20.94
C PHE A 79 -34.93 -28.00 -20.60
N ASP A 80 -36.25 -27.90 -20.65
CA ASP A 80 -37.15 -29.05 -20.69
C ASP A 80 -37.16 -29.69 -22.09
N HIS A 81 -37.81 -30.86 -22.24
CA HIS A 81 -37.99 -31.59 -23.51
C HIS A 81 -38.66 -30.75 -24.62
N ARG A 82 -39.39 -29.69 -24.27
CA ARG A 82 -40.00 -28.73 -25.22
C ARG A 82 -39.15 -27.48 -25.47
N MET A 83 -37.87 -27.50 -25.11
CA MET A 83 -36.96 -26.34 -25.21
C MET A 83 -37.39 -25.13 -24.37
N VAL A 84 -38.18 -25.35 -23.31
CA VAL A 84 -38.55 -24.29 -22.36
C VAL A 84 -37.43 -24.15 -21.33
N PRO A 85 -36.86 -22.96 -21.11
CA PRO A 85 -35.79 -22.78 -20.13
C PRO A 85 -36.31 -22.95 -18.70
N LEU A 86 -35.74 -23.90 -17.96
CA LEU A 86 -36.06 -24.18 -16.55
C LEU A 86 -35.10 -23.47 -15.60
N ALA A 87 -33.84 -23.26 -16.01
CA ALA A 87 -32.85 -22.55 -15.22
C ALA A 87 -31.90 -21.75 -16.12
N ILE A 88 -31.75 -20.46 -15.81
CA ILE A 88 -30.84 -19.53 -16.47
C ILE A 88 -29.97 -18.83 -15.43
N SER A 89 -28.74 -18.50 -15.80
CA SER A 89 -27.90 -17.63 -14.98
C SER A 89 -28.04 -16.20 -15.47
N VAL A 90 -28.57 -15.29 -14.66
CA VAL A 90 -28.66 -13.88 -15.05
C VAL A 90 -27.82 -13.02 -14.10
N GLN A 91 -27.21 -11.97 -14.63
CA GLN A 91 -26.60 -10.96 -13.77
C GLN A 91 -27.71 -10.23 -13.03
N ALA A 92 -27.66 -10.29 -11.70
CA ALA A 92 -28.59 -9.59 -10.83
C ALA A 92 -27.85 -8.44 -10.12
N PRO A 93 -28.41 -7.22 -10.12
CA PRO A 93 -27.84 -6.14 -9.33
C PRO A 93 -27.98 -6.46 -7.84
N SER A 94 -26.87 -6.39 -7.10
CA SER A 94 -26.87 -6.52 -5.64
C SER A 94 -26.57 -5.17 -5.01
N LEU A 95 -27.35 -4.79 -3.99
CA LEU A 95 -27.11 -3.60 -3.19
C LEU A 95 -26.46 -4.01 -1.86
N ALA A 96 -25.33 -3.40 -1.54
CA ALA A 96 -24.66 -3.58 -0.26
C ALA A 96 -24.20 -2.22 0.28
N VAL A 97 -24.15 -2.08 1.59
CA VAL A 97 -23.76 -0.85 2.26
C VAL A 97 -22.74 -1.13 3.35
N ASN A 98 -21.78 -0.22 3.53
CA ASN A 98 -20.81 -0.31 4.62
C ASN A 98 -21.39 0.36 5.89
N PRO A 99 -21.69 -0.39 6.96
CA PRO A 99 -22.31 0.16 8.16
C PRO A 99 -21.41 1.14 8.92
N ARG A 100 -20.10 1.15 8.66
CA ARG A 100 -19.17 2.10 9.30
C ARG A 100 -19.25 3.51 8.71
N VAL A 101 -19.78 3.64 7.49
CA VAL A 101 -19.89 4.91 6.77
C VAL A 101 -21.36 5.33 6.63
N PHE A 102 -22.26 4.36 6.66
CA PHE A 102 -23.69 4.58 6.48
C PHE A 102 -24.38 4.91 7.81
N SER A 103 -24.68 6.21 7.99
CA SER A 103 -25.37 6.74 9.16
C SER A 103 -26.64 7.47 8.72
N PRO A 104 -27.70 6.75 8.29
CA PRO A 104 -28.93 7.36 7.82
C PRO A 104 -29.72 7.99 8.96
N SER A 105 -30.41 9.08 8.67
CA SER A 105 -31.46 9.61 9.54
C SER A 105 -32.69 8.69 9.53
N ALA A 106 -33.56 8.83 10.55
CA ALA A 106 -34.79 8.03 10.63
C ALA A 106 -35.72 8.20 9.42
N LYS A 107 -35.73 9.39 8.79
CA LYS A 107 -36.50 9.69 7.58
C LYS A 107 -35.92 9.00 6.35
N GLU A 108 -34.60 9.03 6.19
CA GLU A 108 -33.92 8.35 5.07
C GLU A 108 -34.07 6.83 5.17
N LEU A 109 -34.00 6.28 6.38
CA LEU A 109 -34.24 4.86 6.62
C LEU A 109 -35.67 4.46 6.25
N GLU A 110 -36.65 5.34 6.48
CA GLU A 110 -38.04 5.10 6.10
C GLU A 110 -38.23 5.05 4.59
N ILE A 111 -37.68 6.03 3.87
CA ILE A 111 -37.70 6.08 2.40
C ILE A 111 -37.02 4.84 1.82
N LEU A 112 -35.87 4.46 2.36
CA LEU A 112 -35.10 3.29 1.93
C LEU A 112 -35.89 1.99 2.18
N SER A 113 -36.51 1.86 3.36
CA SER A 113 -37.31 0.69 3.72
C SER A 113 -38.53 0.51 2.82
N ALA A 114 -39.20 1.61 2.46
CA ALA A 114 -40.33 1.59 1.53
C ALA A 114 -39.90 1.18 0.12
N SER A 115 -38.76 1.72 -0.36
CA SER A 115 -38.23 1.43 -1.70
C SER A 115 -37.76 -0.02 -1.84
N LEU A 116 -37.12 -0.57 -0.80
CA LEU A 116 -36.63 -1.94 -0.77
C LEU A 116 -37.69 -2.96 -0.33
N LYS A 117 -38.87 -2.50 0.11
CA LYS A 117 -39.92 -3.34 0.70
C LYS A 117 -39.40 -4.20 1.88
N LEU A 118 -38.52 -3.61 2.70
CA LEU A 118 -37.91 -4.25 3.87
C LEU A 118 -38.36 -3.57 5.15
N THR A 119 -38.32 -4.29 6.27
CA THR A 119 -38.57 -3.71 7.59
C THR A 119 -37.33 -2.95 8.08
N LYS A 120 -37.51 -1.83 8.81
CA LYS A 120 -36.40 -1.04 9.40
C LYS A 120 -35.42 -1.88 10.24
N LYS A 121 -35.88 -2.97 10.88
CA LYS A 121 -35.04 -3.91 11.66
C LYS A 121 -34.10 -4.77 10.78
N LYS A 122 -34.42 -4.95 9.50
CA LYS A 122 -33.65 -5.76 8.54
C LYS A 122 -32.62 -4.94 7.75
N ILE A 123 -32.58 -3.63 7.95
CA ILE A 123 -31.63 -2.67 7.36
C ILE A 123 -30.64 -2.28 8.45
#